data_AF-A0A0D9WQK0-F1
#
_entry.id   AF-A0A0D9WQK0-F1
#
_cell.length_a   1.000
_cell.length_b   1.000
_cell.length_c   1.000
_cell.angle_alpha   90.00
_cell.angle_beta   90.00
_cell.angle_gamma   90.00
#
_symmetry.space_group_name_H-M   'P 1'
#
loop_
_entity.id
_entity.type
_entity.pdbx_description
1 polymer ?
#
loop_
_entity_poly.entity_id
_entity_poly.type
_entity_poly.pdbx_seq_one_letter_code
_entity_poly.pdbx_strand_id
1 'polypeptide(L)'
;MAAECGVDVHVVEFLPGRTSAGRYTFLGAPTAAAEEEEEEEADQAAKKAAAMAAVRGLVEKDVSKMTMEEAKAHHARLMELRAAVIRRL
;
A
#
# COMPACT_ATOMS: atom_id res chain seq x y z
N MET A 1 21.00 23.87 -1.63
CA MET A 1 20.24 23.50 -0.42
C MET A 1 19.31 22.31 -0.64
N ALA A 2 18.11 22.42 -1.24
CA ALA A 2 17.23 21.25 -1.44
C ALA A 2 17.91 20.11 -2.24
N ALA A 3 18.57 20.46 -3.34
CA ALA A 3 19.34 19.52 -4.16
C ALA A 3 20.58 18.91 -3.47
N GLU A 4 21.12 19.56 -2.43
CA GLU A 4 22.31 19.08 -1.70
C GLU A 4 21.94 18.20 -0.50
N CYS A 5 20.73 18.37 0.05
CA CYS A 5 20.25 17.61 1.19
C CYS A 5 19.44 16.35 0.79
N GLY A 6 19.14 16.17 -0.50
CA GLY A 6 18.36 15.02 -0.99
C GLY A 6 16.91 14.98 -0.49
N VAL A 7 16.38 16.14 -0.05
CA VAL A 7 15.02 16.26 0.50
C VAL A 7 14.25 17.28 -0.31
N ASP A 8 12.97 16.97 -0.57
CA ASP A 8 12.05 17.89 -1.21
C ASP A 8 11.67 19.03 -0.26
N VAL A 9 11.77 20.25 -0.76
CA VAL A 9 11.41 21.46 -0.01
C VAL A 9 10.16 22.07 -0.62
N HIS A 10 9.09 22.10 0.17
CA HIS A 10 7.85 22.77 -0.18
C HIS A 10 7.77 24.13 0.51
N VAL A 11 7.60 25.18 -0.26
CA VAL A 11 7.39 26.55 0.23
C VAL A 11 5.96 26.96 -0.13
N VAL A 12 5.20 27.38 0.88
CA VAL A 12 3.88 27.98 0.69
C VAL A 12 3.96 29.43 1.13
N GLU A 13 3.81 30.35 0.18
CA GLU A 13 3.89 31.79 0.41
C GLU A 13 2.49 32.41 0.41
N PHE A 14 2.14 33.08 1.52
CA PHE A 14 0.91 33.84 1.66
C PHE A 14 1.20 35.33 1.59
N LEU A 15 0.83 35.98 0.48
CA LEU A 15 0.99 37.41 0.31
C LEU A 15 -0.30 38.15 0.70
N PRO A 16 -0.22 39.21 1.54
CA PRO A 16 -1.39 39.99 1.91
C PRO A 16 -2.04 40.61 0.67
N GLY A 17 -3.35 40.44 0.53
CA GLY A 17 -4.14 40.95 -0.59
C GLY A 17 -4.32 39.97 -1.76
N ARG A 18 -3.73 38.77 -1.73
CA ARG A 18 -4.02 37.69 -2.69
C ARG A 18 -5.11 36.76 -2.18
N THR A 19 -5.95 36.27 -3.08
CA THR A 19 -7.00 35.27 -2.80
C THR A 19 -6.46 33.84 -2.71
N SER A 20 -5.18 33.62 -3.02
CA SER A 20 -4.53 32.31 -2.94
C SER A 20 -3.06 32.41 -2.56
N ALA A 21 -2.54 31.32 -2.01
CA ALA A 21 -1.13 31.14 -1.70
C ALA A 21 -0.35 30.65 -2.92
N GLY A 22 0.88 31.14 -3.09
CA GLY A 22 1.84 30.55 -4.02
C GLY A 22 2.42 29.27 -3.42
N ARG A 23 2.39 28.16 -4.15
CA ARG A 23 3.08 26.92 -3.76
C ARG A 23 4.24 26.67 -4.69
N TYR A 24 5.43 26.52 -4.11
CA TYR A 24 6.67 26.21 -4.81
C TYR A 24 7.23 24.90 -4.26
N THR A 25 7.58 23.98 -5.15
CA THR A 25 8.24 22.72 -4.79
C THR A 25 9.63 22.72 -5.41
N PHE A 26 10.64 22.55 -4.57
CA PHE A 26 12.02 22.36 -4.98
C PHE A 26 12.37 20.91 -4.72
N LEU A 27 12.54 20.14 -5.79
CA LEU A 27 12.88 18.73 -5.70
C LEU A 27 14.35 18.57 -5.31
N GLY A 28 14.61 17.70 -4.34
CA GLY A 28 15.97 17.22 -4.04
C GLY A 28 16.46 16.29 -5.15
N ALA A 29 17.78 16.18 -5.33
CA ALA A 29 18.30 15.07 -6.14
C ALA A 29 18.05 13.77 -5.36
N PRO A 30 17.48 12.72 -5.97
CA PRO A 30 17.27 11.45 -5.29
C PRO A 30 18.61 10.92 -4.79
N THR A 31 18.64 10.52 -3.52
CA THR A 31 19.78 9.82 -2.95
C THR A 31 19.53 8.32 -3.11
N ALA A 32 20.59 7.53 -3.33
CA ALA A 32 20.46 6.07 -3.49
C ALA A 32 19.68 5.40 -2.34
N ALA A 33 19.74 5.95 -1.12
CA ALA A 33 18.97 5.47 0.02
C ALA A 33 17.46 5.72 -0.11
N ALA A 34 17.05 6.83 -0.73
CA ALA A 34 15.64 7.13 -0.98
C ALA A 34 15.05 6.27 -2.11
N GLU A 35 15.87 5.93 -3.11
CA GLU A 35 15.47 5.00 -4.19
C GLU A 35 15.29 3.57 -3.65
N GLU A 36 16.17 3.11 -2.76
CA GLU A 36 16.05 1.80 -2.10
C GLU A 36 14.81 1.71 -1.19
N GLU A 37 14.47 2.77 -0.44
CA GLU A 37 13.26 2.81 0.39
C GLU A 37 11.98 2.80 -0.45
N GLU A 38 11.95 3.52 -1.58
CA GLU A 38 10.80 3.54 -2.48
C GLU A 38 10.62 2.18 -3.20
N GLU A 39 11.70 1.53 -3.60
CA GLU A 39 11.66 0.16 -4.15
C GLU A 39 11.17 -0.85 -3.10
N GLU A 40 11.61 -0.75 -1.84
CA GLU A 40 11.20 -1.66 -0.78
C GLU A 40 9.72 -1.47 -0.40
N GLU A 41 9.23 -0.22 -0.36
CA GLU A 41 7.80 0.07 -0.18
C GLU A 41 6.96 -0.44 -1.36
N ALA A 42 7.44 -0.27 -2.60
CA ALA A 42 6.76 -0.76 -3.80
C ALA A 42 6.66 -2.29 -3.81
N ASP A 43 7.74 -2.98 -3.44
CA ASP A 43 7.79 -4.45 -3.33
C ASP A 43 6.85 -4.97 -2.24
N GLN A 44 6.79 -4.30 -1.09
CA GLN A 44 5.84 -4.65 -0.03
C GLN A 44 4.40 -4.39 -0.45
N ALA A 45 4.13 -3.29 -1.17
CA ALA A 45 2.81 -3.00 -1.71
C ALA A 45 2.38 -4.04 -2.75
N ALA A 46 3.27 -4.46 -3.64
CA ALA A 46 3.04 -5.51 -4.63
C ALA A 46 2.74 -6.86 -3.96
N LYS A 47 3.52 -7.25 -2.94
CA LYS A 47 3.29 -8.47 -2.15
C LYS A 47 1.93 -8.43 -1.43
N LYS A 48 1.55 -7.29 -0.85
CA LYS A 48 0.23 -7.09 -0.22
C LYS A 48 -0.90 -7.16 -1.24
N ALA A 49 -0.74 -6.57 -2.43
CA ALA A 49 -1.73 -6.61 -3.49
C ALA A 49 -1.93 -8.03 -4.04
N ALA A 50 -0.85 -8.79 -4.24
CA ALA A 50 -0.92 -10.19 -4.65
C ALA A 50 -1.62 -11.06 -3.60
N ALA A 51 -1.30 -10.86 -2.32
CA ALA A 51 -1.97 -11.55 -1.22
C ALA A 51 -3.47 -11.22 -1.14
N MET A 52 -3.83 -9.94 -1.32
CA MET A 52 -5.24 -9.49 -1.38
C MET A 52 -6.00 -10.13 -2.54
N ALA A 53 -5.40 -10.20 -3.73
CA ALA A 53 -6.01 -10.85 -4.90
C ALA A 53 -6.24 -12.35 -4.66
N ALA A 54 -5.30 -13.04 -4.01
CA ALA A 54 -5.44 -14.45 -3.65
C ALA A 54 -6.56 -14.67 -2.61
N VAL A 55 -6.66 -13.80 -1.60
CA VAL A 55 -7.75 -13.85 -0.60
C VAL A 55 -9.11 -13.59 -1.27
N ARG A 56 -9.19 -12.59 -2.15
CA ARG A 56 -10.42 -12.29 -2.90
C ARG A 56 -10.86 -13.48 -3.76
N GLY A 57 -9.93 -14.10 -4.49
CA GLY A 57 -10.20 -15.31 -5.26
C GLY A 57 -10.62 -16.50 -4.41
N LEU A 58 -10.20 -16.58 -3.14
CA LEU A 58 -10.68 -17.60 -2.21
C LEU A 58 -12.13 -17.33 -1.77
N VAL A 59 -12.49 -16.07 -1.51
CA VAL A 59 -13.85 -15.67 -1.08
C VAL A 59 -14.86 -15.76 -2.23
N GLU A 60 -14.45 -15.39 -3.44
CA GLU A 60 -15.31 -15.42 -4.64
C GLU A 60 -15.53 -16.84 -5.21
N LYS A 61 -14.82 -17.85 -4.69
CA LYS A 61 -15.01 -19.24 -5.13
C LYS A 61 -16.41 -19.73 -4.78
N ASP A 62 -17.10 -20.19 -5.83
CA ASP A 62 -18.44 -20.76 -5.74
C ASP A 62 -18.40 -22.13 -5.05
N VAL A 63 -18.95 -22.19 -3.84
CA VAL A 63 -19.01 -23.40 -3.01
C VAL A 63 -20.01 -24.42 -3.57
N SER A 64 -20.98 -23.99 -4.39
CA SER A 64 -22.00 -24.89 -4.97
C SER A 64 -21.43 -25.87 -6.00
N LYS A 65 -20.23 -25.60 -6.51
CA LYS A 65 -19.51 -26.43 -7.49
C LYS A 65 -18.43 -27.30 -6.84
N MET A 66 -18.28 -27.25 -5.51
CA MET A 66 -17.27 -28.02 -4.78
C MET A 66 -17.82 -29.36 -4.33
N THR A 67 -16.95 -30.37 -4.29
CA THR A 67 -17.23 -31.61 -3.56
C THR A 67 -17.23 -31.34 -2.05
N MET A 68 -17.86 -32.24 -1.27
CA MET A 68 -17.98 -32.05 0.18
C MET A 68 -16.62 -31.95 0.89
N GLU A 69 -15.61 -32.68 0.40
CA GLU A 69 -14.25 -32.64 0.95
C GLU A 69 -13.52 -31.33 0.59
N GLU A 70 -13.71 -30.82 -0.63
CA GLU A 70 -13.17 -29.52 -1.05
C GLU A 70 -13.81 -28.37 -0.28
N ALA A 71 -15.13 -28.45 -0.02
CA ALA A 71 -15.85 -27.46 0.77
C ALA A 71 -15.35 -27.40 2.22
N LYS A 72 -15.08 -28.57 2.84
CA LYS A 72 -14.48 -28.62 4.20
C LYS A 72 -13.09 -27.98 4.23
N ALA A 73 -12.23 -28.31 3.25
CA ALA A 73 -10.89 -27.73 3.16
C ALA A 73 -10.92 -26.21 2.89
N HIS A 74 -11.85 -25.75 2.05
CA HIS A 74 -12.07 -24.33 1.78
C HIS A 74 -12.56 -23.59 3.03
N HIS A 75 -13.49 -24.17 3.77
CA HIS A 75 -14.00 -23.63 5.03
C HIS A 75 -12.90 -23.50 6.10
N ALA A 76 -12.04 -24.51 6.25
CA ALA A 76 -10.89 -24.46 7.17
C ALA A 76 -9.95 -23.28 6.84
N ARG A 77 -9.61 -23.09 5.56
CA ARG A 77 -8.75 -21.97 5.11
C ARG A 77 -9.39 -20.59 5.39
N LEU A 78 -10.71 -20.46 5.22
CA LEU A 78 -11.42 -19.23 5.58
C LEU A 78 -11.38 -18.95 7.08
N MET A 79 -11.49 -19.98 7.92
CA MET A 79 -11.43 -19.82 9.38
C MET A 79 -10.03 -19.43 9.87
N GLU A 80 -8.98 -19.99 9.26
CA GLU A 80 -7.59 -19.58 9.54
C GLU A 80 -7.35 -18.11 9.17
N LEU A 81 -7.81 -17.67 8.00
CA LEU A 81 -7.73 -16.27 7.58
C LEU A 81 -8.50 -15.35 8.54
N ARG A 82 -9.70 -15.76 8.96
CA ARG A 82 -10.50 -15.01 9.95
C ARG A 82 -9.75 -14.86 11.28
N ALA A 83 -9.14 -15.93 11.79
CA ALA A 83 -8.38 -15.90 13.03
C ALA A 83 -7.14 -14.99 12.93
N ALA A 84 -6.46 -14.98 11.78
CA ALA A 84 -5.32 -14.10 11.52
C ALA A 84 -5.72 -12.62 11.49
N VAL A 85 -6.90 -12.28 10.94
CA VAL A 85 -7.44 -10.91 10.96
C VAL A 85 -7.80 -10.48 12.37
N ILE A 86 -8.49 -11.34 13.15
CA ILE A 86 -8.91 -11.01 14.52
C ILE A 86 -7.71 -10.72 15.44
N ARG A 87 -6.59 -11.44 15.29
CA ARG A 87 -5.37 -11.18 16.08
C ARG A 87 -4.69 -9.84 15.76
N ARG A 88 -5.01 -9.22 14.63
CA ARG A 88 -4.35 -8.01 14.12
C ARG A 88 -5.13 -6.72 14.40
N LEU A 89 -6.38 -6.84 14.87
CA LEU A 89 -7.25 -5.76 15.35
C LEU A 89 -7.08 -5.57 16.85
#